data_AF-A0A8T7J8X5-F1
#
_entry.id   AF-A0A8T7J8X5-F1
#
_cell.length_a   1.000
_cell.length_b   1.000
_cell.length_c   1.000
_cell.angle_alpha   90.00
_cell.angle_beta   90.00
_cell.angle_gamma   90.00
#
_symmetry.space_group_name_H-M   'P 1'
#
loop_
_entity.id
_entity.type
_entity.pdbx_description
1 polymer ?
#
loop_
_entity_poly.entity_id
_entity_poly.type
_entity_poly.pdbx_seq_one_letter_code
_entity_poly.pdbx_strand_id
1 'polypeptide(L)'
;MLEGEIQTVLRKGWVGLNVFRCLFFSKSKLKLLVIIVFAISAIAVFYWQPANRLFLQGACLYSDGKWASNGDYCIHRQCARDKSCKPSYRNIAICESLQTGIAQNELYFHLGMPVLKSGDTYYFAGGGAAQSLKAVIENGVVIELDCGA
;
A
#
# COMPACT_ATOMS: atom_id res chain seq x y z
N MET A 1 68.56 17.80 56.08
CA MET A 1 67.70 17.98 57.27
C MET A 1 66.29 18.21 56.75
N LEU A 2 65.30 17.34 56.87
CA LEU A 2 65.11 16.11 57.65
C LEU A 2 64.27 15.15 56.79
N GLU A 3 64.63 13.86 56.81
CA GLU A 3 63.65 12.78 56.69
C GLU A 3 62.78 12.76 57.96
N GLY A 4 61.51 12.37 57.82
CA GLY A 4 60.73 11.81 58.92
C GLY A 4 59.48 12.60 59.30
N GLU A 5 58.33 12.10 58.87
CA GLU A 5 57.08 11.94 59.64
C GLU A 5 56.04 11.35 58.66
N ILE A 6 55.99 10.03 58.44
CA ILE A 6 55.23 9.06 59.24
C ILE A 6 53.83 9.56 59.61
N GLN A 7 52.86 9.24 58.74
CA GLN A 7 51.68 8.44 59.12
C GLN A 7 51.05 8.78 60.49
N THR A 8 50.32 9.90 60.65
CA THR A 8 49.28 9.97 61.70
C THR A 8 48.24 11.08 61.51
N VAL A 9 47.49 11.12 60.40
CA VAL A 9 46.16 11.77 60.41
C VAL A 9 45.12 10.90 59.70
N LEU A 10 44.92 9.70 60.24
CA LEU A 10 43.62 9.05 60.21
C LEU A 10 42.66 9.86 61.10
N ARG A 11 41.96 10.84 60.52
CA ARG A 11 40.61 11.31 60.89
C ARG A 11 40.36 12.68 60.26
N LYS A 12 39.60 12.70 59.17
CA LYS A 12 38.35 13.48 59.00
C LYS A 12 37.96 13.57 57.52
N GLY A 13 36.75 13.12 57.22
CA GLY A 13 36.02 13.33 55.96
C GLY A 13 36.41 12.32 54.88
N TRP A 14 35.68 11.23 54.61
CA TRP A 14 34.22 11.17 54.43
C TRP A 14 33.70 12.30 53.53
N VAL A 15 34.26 12.39 52.33
CA VAL A 15 33.58 12.91 51.14
C VAL A 15 33.74 11.81 50.09
N GLY A 16 32.96 10.74 50.16
CA GLY A 16 31.56 10.84 49.80
C GLY A 16 31.43 10.86 48.27
N LEU A 17 31.86 9.77 47.63
CA LEU A 17 31.03 9.05 46.67
C LEU A 17 30.36 9.88 45.54
N ASN A 18 31.10 10.76 44.85
CA ASN A 18 30.57 11.46 43.66
C ASN A 18 30.66 10.66 42.35
N VAL A 19 30.92 9.34 42.41
CA VAL A 19 30.95 8.47 41.22
C VAL A 19 29.64 7.68 41.05
N PHE A 20 28.74 7.69 42.03
CA PHE A 20 27.47 6.95 41.96
C PHE A 20 26.28 7.78 41.44
N ARG A 21 26.55 8.79 40.60
CA ARG A 21 25.51 9.63 39.97
C ARG A 21 25.26 9.33 38.49
N CYS A 22 25.80 8.23 37.97
CA CYS A 22 25.50 7.73 36.61
C CYS A 22 24.51 6.55 36.58
N LEU A 23 24.14 5.95 37.72
CA LEU A 23 23.27 4.76 37.75
C LEU A 23 21.84 5.02 38.24
N PHE A 24 21.50 6.26 38.62
CA PHE A 24 20.12 6.68 38.85
C PHE A 24 19.58 7.44 37.63
N PHE A 25 19.70 6.84 36.44
CA PHE A 25 18.79 7.20 35.34
C PHE A 25 17.40 6.73 35.77
N SER A 26 16.68 7.62 36.46
CA SER A 26 15.42 7.35 37.15
C SER A 26 14.53 6.46 36.30
N LYS A 27 14.12 5.30 36.84
CA LYS A 27 13.23 4.33 36.17
C LYS A 27 11.99 4.99 35.55
N SER A 28 11.58 6.16 36.06
CA SER A 28 10.50 6.99 35.51
C SER A 28 10.86 7.66 34.16
N LYS A 29 12.07 8.19 33.99
CA LYS A 29 12.53 8.85 32.75
C LYS A 29 12.81 7.84 31.63
N LEU A 30 13.28 6.64 31.97
CA LEU A 30 13.45 5.54 31.01
C LEU A 30 12.10 5.05 30.46
N LYS A 31 11.09 4.87 31.33
CA LYS A 31 9.72 4.53 30.91
C LYS A 31 9.11 5.60 30.01
N LEU A 32 9.31 6.88 30.34
CA LEU A 32 8.82 8.00 29.54
C LEU A 32 9.43 8.01 28.12
N LEU A 33 10.75 7.79 28.01
CA LEU A 33 11.43 7.71 26.71
C LEU A 33 10.93 6.55 25.85
N VAL A 34 10.71 5.37 26.44
CA VAL A 34 10.17 4.21 25.72
C VAL A 34 8.76 4.49 25.18
N ILE A 35 7.90 5.13 25.98
CA ILE A 35 6.54 5.49 25.56
C ILE A 35 6.58 6.52 24.42
N ILE A 36 7.45 7.53 24.50
CA ILE A 36 7.60 8.54 23.44
C ILE A 36 8.08 7.90 22.14
N VAL A 37 9.07 7.00 22.19
CA VAL A 37 9.58 6.29 21.01
C VAL A 37 8.48 5.43 20.37
N PHE A 38 7.69 4.71 21.17
CA PHE A 38 6.53 3.95 20.67
C PHE A 38 5.44 4.84 20.09
N ALA A 39 5.17 5.99 20.69
CA ALA A 39 4.19 6.94 20.18
C ALA A 39 4.64 7.53 18.83
N ILE A 40 5.92 7.92 18.71
CA ILE A 40 6.49 8.46 17.47
C ILE A 40 6.51 7.39 16.37
N SER A 41 6.88 6.15 16.67
CA SER A 41 6.88 5.07 15.67
C SER A 41 5.47 4.71 15.21
N ALA A 42 4.49 4.67 16.12
CA ALA A 42 3.09 4.45 15.78
C ALA A 42 2.54 5.56 14.87
N ILE A 43 2.87 6.82 15.18
CA ILE A 43 2.53 7.98 14.35
C ILE A 43 3.16 7.85 12.96
N ALA A 44 4.46 7.53 12.87
CA ALA A 44 5.16 7.39 11.59
C ALA A 44 4.51 6.32 10.68
N VAL A 45 4.13 5.17 11.24
CA VAL A 45 3.44 4.11 10.49
C VAL A 45 2.06 4.58 9.99
N PHE A 46 1.31 5.30 10.84
CA PHE A 46 -0.03 5.76 10.51
C PHE A 46 -0.04 6.80 9.37
N TYR A 47 0.95 7.71 9.35
CA TYR A 47 1.08 8.70 8.27
C TYR A 47 1.71 8.14 6.98
N TRP A 48 2.50 7.06 7.07
CA TRP A 48 3.15 6.48 5.89
C TRP A 48 2.15 5.76 4.96
N GLN A 49 1.12 5.12 5.52
CA GLN A 49 0.14 4.36 4.72
C GLN A 49 -0.62 5.21 3.68
N PRO A 50 -1.24 6.36 4.02
CA PRO A 50 -1.99 7.16 3.04
C PRO A 50 -1.07 7.80 1.99
N ALA A 51 0.12 8.25 2.39
CA ALA A 51 1.08 8.86 1.47
C ALA A 51 1.57 7.89 0.40
N ASN A 52 1.84 6.64 0.79
CA ASN A 52 2.30 5.61 -0.14
C ASN A 52 1.20 5.24 -1.16
N ARG A 53 -0.07 5.21 -0.74
CA ARG A 53 -1.21 4.93 -1.63
C ARG A 53 -1.38 6.01 -2.70
N LEU A 54 -1.32 7.29 -2.33
CA LEU A 54 -1.43 8.40 -3.27
C LEU A 54 -0.28 8.40 -4.29
N PHE A 55 0.93 8.10 -3.82
CA PHE A 55 2.09 7.99 -4.70
C PHE A 55 1.96 6.82 -5.69
N LEU A 56 1.58 5.63 -5.22
CA LEU A 56 1.36 4.45 -6.07
C LEU A 56 0.24 4.67 -7.10
N GLN A 57 -0.85 5.32 -6.70
CA GLN A 57 -1.92 5.68 -7.61
C GLN A 57 -1.45 6.69 -8.66
N GLY A 58 -0.70 7.71 -8.26
CA GLY A 58 -0.11 8.69 -9.18
C GLY A 58 0.82 8.04 -10.21
N ALA A 59 1.71 7.15 -9.76
CA ALA A 59 2.60 6.39 -10.64
C ALA A 59 1.83 5.46 -11.59
N CYS A 60 0.72 4.88 -11.12
CA CYS A 60 -0.15 4.05 -11.94
C CYS A 60 -0.77 4.85 -13.09
N LEU A 61 -1.37 6.00 -12.79
CA LEU A 61 -1.99 6.86 -13.78
C LEU A 61 -0.96 7.45 -14.75
N TYR A 62 0.25 7.76 -14.27
CA TYR A 62 1.35 8.24 -15.11
C TYR A 62 1.87 7.18 -16.10
N SER A 63 1.70 5.90 -15.80
CA SER A 63 2.13 4.78 -16.66
C SER A 63 0.99 4.24 -17.54
N ASP A 64 -0.03 5.06 -17.81
CA ASP A 64 -1.25 4.68 -18.54
C ASP A 64 -1.97 3.46 -17.95
N GLY A 65 -1.82 3.24 -16.65
CA GLY A 65 -2.48 2.19 -15.88
C GLY A 65 -3.83 2.61 -15.32
N LYS A 66 -4.63 1.63 -14.91
CA LYS A 66 -5.90 1.82 -14.21
C LYS A 66 -5.75 1.43 -12.75
N TRP A 67 -6.14 2.31 -11.85
CA TRP A 67 -6.11 2.03 -10.42
C TRP A 67 -7.31 1.16 -10.00
N ALA A 68 -7.05 0.04 -9.33
CA ALA A 68 -8.07 -0.85 -8.79
C ALA A 68 -8.29 -0.58 -7.29
N SER A 69 -9.28 0.26 -6.96
CA SER A 69 -9.58 0.68 -5.59
C SER A 69 -9.96 -0.46 -4.64
N ASN A 70 -10.37 -1.62 -5.16
CA ASN A 70 -10.77 -2.79 -4.36
C ASN A 70 -9.59 -3.63 -3.86
N GLY A 71 -8.37 -3.38 -4.31
CA GLY A 71 -7.18 -4.10 -3.83
C GLY A 71 -5.89 -3.28 -3.80
N ASP A 72 -6.00 -1.95 -3.99
CA ASP A 72 -4.88 -1.01 -4.00
C ASP A 72 -3.72 -1.45 -4.90
N TYR A 73 -4.04 -1.85 -6.13
CA TYR A 73 -3.05 -2.23 -7.14
C TYR A 73 -3.28 -1.50 -8.46
N CYS A 74 -2.19 -1.37 -9.23
CA CYS A 74 -2.23 -0.84 -10.57
C CYS A 74 -2.46 -1.96 -11.58
N ILE A 75 -3.41 -1.75 -12.49
CA ILE A 75 -3.64 -2.61 -13.66
C ILE A 75 -2.97 -1.93 -14.84
N HIS A 76 -1.98 -2.57 -15.44
CA HIS A 76 -1.32 -2.07 -16.66
C HIS A 76 -1.93 -2.70 -17.91
N ARG A 77 -1.92 -1.98 -19.04
CA ARG A 77 -2.40 -2.46 -20.35
C ARG A 77 -1.76 -3.78 -20.79
N GLN A 78 -0.55 -4.08 -20.29
CA GLN A 78 0.14 -5.37 -20.53
C GLN A 78 -0.71 -6.57 -20.08
N CYS A 79 -1.57 -6.44 -19.06
CA CYS A 79 -2.40 -7.56 -18.61
C CYS A 79 -3.31 -8.10 -19.71
N ALA A 80 -3.70 -7.28 -20.69
CA ALA A 80 -4.58 -7.70 -21.78
C ALA A 80 -3.82 -8.62 -22.75
N ARG A 81 -2.53 -8.33 -22.96
CA ARG A 81 -1.62 -9.18 -23.74
C ARG A 81 -1.32 -10.48 -23.01
N ASP A 82 -1.10 -10.40 -21.70
CA ASP A 82 -0.76 -11.56 -20.86
C ASP A 82 -1.99 -12.37 -20.42
N LYS A 83 -3.19 -11.95 -20.84
CA LYS A 83 -4.47 -12.58 -20.49
C LYS A 83 -4.70 -12.68 -18.97
N SER A 84 -4.24 -11.68 -18.22
CA SER A 84 -4.21 -11.68 -16.75
C SER A 84 -5.01 -10.51 -16.13
N CYS A 85 -5.72 -9.72 -16.93
CA CYS A 85 -6.50 -8.59 -16.42
C CYS A 85 -7.59 -9.04 -15.45
N LYS A 86 -7.58 -8.45 -14.25
CA LYS A 86 -8.62 -8.69 -13.24
C LYS A 86 -9.83 -7.79 -13.49
N PRO A 87 -11.05 -8.26 -13.20
CA PRO A 87 -12.25 -7.43 -13.29
C PRO A 87 -12.20 -6.31 -12.24
N SER A 88 -12.79 -5.15 -12.58
CA SER A 88 -12.98 -4.06 -11.63
C SER A 88 -14.29 -4.24 -10.87
N TYR A 89 -14.34 -3.73 -9.63
CA TYR A 89 -15.58 -3.68 -8.85
C TYR A 89 -16.69 -2.89 -9.56
N ARG A 90 -16.33 -1.86 -10.35
CA ARG A 90 -17.27 -0.98 -11.06
C ARG A 90 -17.44 -1.35 -12.54
N ASN A 91 -17.34 -2.63 -12.87
CA ASN A 91 -17.34 -3.09 -14.27
C ASN A 91 -18.59 -2.68 -15.06
N ILE A 92 -19.79 -2.66 -14.45
CA ILE A 92 -21.02 -2.17 -15.12
C ILE A 92 -20.87 -0.69 -15.53
N ALA A 93 -20.52 0.19 -14.59
CA ALA A 93 -20.35 1.62 -14.88
C ALA A 93 -19.23 1.88 -15.90
N ILE A 94 -18.17 1.06 -15.89
CA ILE A 94 -17.12 1.12 -16.91
C ILE A 94 -17.71 0.70 -18.26
N CYS A 95 -18.42 -0.42 -18.33
CA CYS A 95 -19.08 -0.92 -19.54
C CYS A 95 -19.98 0.15 -20.18
N GLU A 96 -20.81 0.83 -19.40
CA GLU A 96 -21.71 1.90 -19.88
C GLU A 96 -20.96 3.09 -20.49
N SER A 97 -19.71 3.32 -20.07
CA SER A 97 -18.86 4.39 -20.61
C SER A 97 -18.05 3.97 -21.85
N LEU A 98 -17.98 2.68 -22.15
CA LEU A 98 -17.23 2.15 -23.28
C LEU A 98 -18.03 2.29 -24.56
N GLN A 99 -17.31 2.59 -25.65
CA GLN A 99 -17.88 2.64 -27.00
C GLN A 99 -17.58 1.34 -27.74
N THR A 100 -18.46 0.97 -28.66
CA THR A 100 -18.17 -0.08 -29.65
C THR A 100 -17.11 0.43 -30.64
N GLY A 101 -16.49 -0.47 -31.40
CA GLY A 101 -15.37 -0.20 -32.29
C GLY A 101 -13.99 -0.22 -31.62
N ILE A 102 -13.93 -0.36 -30.30
CA ILE A 102 -12.66 -0.51 -29.58
C ILE A 102 -12.03 -1.89 -29.85
N ALA A 103 -10.70 -1.96 -29.73
CA ALA A 103 -9.98 -3.21 -29.82
C ALA A 103 -10.31 -4.15 -28.66
N GLN A 104 -10.30 -5.46 -28.91
CA GLN A 104 -10.49 -6.50 -27.90
C GLN A 104 -9.58 -6.34 -26.68
N ASN A 105 -8.31 -5.99 -26.90
CA ASN A 105 -7.36 -5.78 -25.81
C ASN A 105 -7.73 -4.56 -24.96
N GLU A 106 -8.33 -3.52 -25.56
CA GLU A 106 -8.82 -2.36 -24.83
C GLU A 106 -10.01 -2.75 -23.93
N LEU A 107 -10.95 -3.53 -24.48
CA LEU A 107 -12.05 -4.07 -23.69
C LEU A 107 -11.56 -4.90 -22.50
N TYR A 108 -10.57 -5.77 -22.71
CA TYR A 108 -9.98 -6.59 -21.65
C TYR A 108 -9.28 -5.78 -20.57
N PHE A 109 -8.62 -4.68 -20.94
CA PHE A 109 -8.01 -3.77 -19.99
C PHE A 109 -9.07 -3.09 -19.09
N HIS A 110 -10.21 -2.73 -19.68
CA HIS A 110 -11.29 -2.05 -18.96
C HIS A 110 -12.14 -2.99 -18.11
N LEU A 111 -12.55 -4.13 -18.65
CA LEU A 111 -13.49 -5.05 -17.98
C LEU A 111 -12.81 -6.26 -17.33
N GLY A 112 -11.52 -6.48 -17.60
CA GLY A 112 -10.84 -7.71 -17.20
C GLY A 112 -11.00 -8.82 -18.24
N MET A 113 -10.50 -10.01 -17.91
CA MET A 113 -10.65 -11.17 -18.77
C MET A 113 -12.09 -11.70 -18.77
N PRO A 114 -12.59 -12.20 -19.92
CA PRO A 114 -13.88 -12.86 -19.98
C PRO A 114 -13.90 -14.11 -19.09
N VAL A 115 -15.01 -14.30 -18.39
CA VAL A 115 -15.27 -15.51 -17.59
C VAL A 115 -15.72 -16.69 -18.46
N LEU A 116 -16.36 -16.40 -19.60
CA LEU A 116 -16.80 -17.39 -20.56
C LEU A 116 -16.69 -16.84 -21.98
N LYS A 117 -16.41 -17.71 -22.94
CA LYS A 117 -16.44 -17.41 -24.37
C LYS A 117 -17.27 -18.48 -25.10
N SER A 118 -18.17 -18.04 -25.98
CA SER A 118 -18.95 -18.91 -26.88
C SER A 118 -18.96 -18.29 -28.28
N GLY A 119 -18.21 -18.86 -29.21
CA GLY A 119 -17.98 -18.26 -30.53
C GLY A 119 -17.38 -16.86 -30.41
N ASP A 120 -18.02 -15.88 -31.03
CA ASP A 120 -17.64 -14.47 -30.98
C ASP A 120 -18.29 -13.70 -29.82
N THR A 121 -19.04 -14.41 -28.97
CA THR A 121 -19.65 -13.83 -27.76
C THR A 121 -18.76 -14.08 -26.53
N TYR A 122 -18.50 -13.02 -25.78
CA TYR A 122 -17.65 -13.00 -24.60
C TYR A 122 -18.46 -12.50 -23.41
N TYR A 123 -18.36 -13.21 -22.29
CA TYR A 123 -19.05 -12.85 -21.06
C TYR A 123 -18.02 -12.39 -20.03
N PHE A 124 -18.30 -11.29 -19.36
CA PHE A 124 -17.44 -10.69 -18.34
C PHE A 124 -18.16 -10.63 -17.00
N ALA A 125 -17.39 -10.63 -15.92
CA ALA A 125 -17.95 -10.39 -14.60
C ALA A 125 -18.47 -8.95 -14.49
N GLY A 126 -19.65 -8.74 -13.88
CA GLY A 126 -20.16 -7.41 -13.52
C GLY A 126 -19.39 -6.72 -12.39
N GLY A 127 -18.37 -7.39 -11.83
CA GLY A 127 -17.56 -6.85 -10.74
C GLY A 127 -18.25 -7.02 -9.40
N GLY A 128 -18.68 -5.90 -8.80
CA GLY A 128 -19.44 -5.88 -7.55
C GLY A 128 -20.90 -6.29 -7.67
N ALA A 129 -21.41 -6.42 -8.90
CA ALA A 129 -22.78 -6.83 -9.19
C ALA A 129 -22.87 -8.31 -9.60
N ALA A 130 -24.03 -8.92 -9.36
CA ALA A 130 -24.31 -10.31 -9.75
C ALA A 130 -24.54 -10.49 -11.26
N GLN A 131 -24.79 -9.40 -11.99
CA GLN A 131 -25.05 -9.41 -13.42
C GLN A 131 -23.76 -9.71 -14.21
N SER A 132 -23.89 -10.43 -15.32
CA SER A 132 -22.82 -10.64 -16.30
C SER A 132 -22.91 -9.60 -17.42
N LEU A 133 -21.76 -9.12 -17.88
CA LEU A 133 -21.69 -8.29 -19.08
C LEU A 133 -21.46 -9.18 -20.29
N LYS A 134 -21.95 -8.78 -21.44
CA LYS A 134 -21.75 -9.49 -22.71
C LYS A 134 -21.11 -8.54 -23.72
N ALA A 135 -20.17 -9.05 -24.50
CA ALA A 135 -19.67 -8.37 -25.69
C ALA A 135 -19.64 -9.33 -26.87
N VAL A 136 -19.87 -8.82 -28.07
CA VAL A 136 -19.60 -9.54 -29.32
C VAL A 136 -18.35 -8.93 -29.95
N ILE A 137 -17.37 -9.78 -30.24
CA ILE A 137 -16.07 -9.37 -30.76
C ILE A 137 -15.80 -10.10 -32.06
N GLU A 138 -15.77 -9.36 -33.15
CA GLU A 138 -15.48 -9.86 -34.49
C GLU A 138 -14.17 -9.27 -34.98
N ASN A 139 -13.29 -10.12 -35.53
CA ASN A 139 -11.98 -9.70 -36.05
C ASN A 139 -11.15 -8.85 -35.05
N GLY A 140 -11.29 -9.12 -33.75
CA GLY A 140 -10.58 -8.40 -32.69
C GLY A 140 -11.15 -7.02 -32.35
N VAL A 141 -12.34 -6.68 -32.84
CA VAL A 141 -13.04 -5.41 -32.60
C VAL A 141 -14.38 -5.68 -31.92
N VAL A 142 -14.72 -4.85 -30.92
CA VAL A 142 -16.00 -4.94 -30.21
C VAL A 142 -17.10 -4.36 -31.08
N ILE A 143 -18.07 -5.17 -31.50
CA ILE A 143 -19.18 -4.72 -32.34
C ILE A 143 -20.48 -4.50 -31.54
N GLU A 144 -20.62 -5.21 -30.42
CA GLU A 144 -21.77 -5.12 -29.52
C GLU A 144 -21.27 -5.19 -28.08
N LEU A 145 -21.87 -4.38 -27.21
CA LEU A 145 -21.61 -4.39 -25.78
C LEU A 145 -22.95 -4.26 -25.03
N ASP A 146 -23.22 -5.23 -24.16
CA ASP A 146 -24.39 -5.29 -23.30
C ASP A 146 -23.93 -5.30 -21.84
N CYS A 147 -24.35 -4.27 -21.10
CA CYS A 147 -23.92 -4.01 -19.74
C CYS A 147 -24.90 -4.59 -18.68
N GLY A 148 -25.87 -5.42 -19.08
CA GLY A 148 -26.74 -6.15 -18.16
C GLY A 148 -27.88 -5.32 -17.57
N ALA A 149 -28.39 -4.34 -18.32
CA ALA A 149 -29.53 -3.50 -17.94
C ALA A 149 -30.84 -4.30 -17.82
#